data_AF-A0A7K4FVH0-F1
#
_entry.id   AF-A0A7K4FVH0-F1
#
_cell.length_a   1.000
_cell.length_b   1.000
_cell.length_c   1.000
_cell.angle_alpha   90.00
_cell.angle_beta   90.00
_cell.angle_gamma   90.00
#
_symmetry.space_group_name_H-M   'P 1'
#
loop_
_entity.id
_entity.type
_entity.pdbx_description
1 polymer ?
#
loop_
_entity_poly.entity_id
_entity_poly.type
_entity_poly.pdbx_seq_one_letter_code
_entity_poly.pdbx_strand_id
1 'polypeptide(L)' 'MMKCNNCGYISFTRRYICPVCRSTSFIKDEVSLSEKICWKLYATPEGFPEKYTLCLVEDKGVKGFKRIENI' A
#
# COMPACT_ATOMS: atom_id res chain seq x y z
N MET A 1 2.88 -3.69 -6.90
CA MET A 1 2.24 -2.38 -7.14
C MET A 1 1.67 -2.38 -8.55
N MET A 2 0.90 -1.37 -8.91
CA MET A 2 0.31 -1.23 -10.23
C MET A 2 0.80 0.06 -10.87
N LYS A 3 1.41 -0.06 -12.05
CA LYS A 3 1.94 1.06 -12.83
C LYS A 3 1.09 1.26 -14.09
N CYS A 4 0.70 2.49 -14.38
CA CYS A 4 0.01 2.82 -15.62
C CYS A 4 0.98 2.70 -16.80
N ASN A 5 0.58 1.97 -17.84
CA ASN A 5 1.42 1.75 -19.02
C ASN A 5 1.65 3.03 -19.84
N ASN A 6 0.74 4.00 -19.75
CA ASN A 6 0.77 5.21 -20.56
C ASN A 6 1.56 6.36 -19.92
N CYS A 7 1.36 6.64 -18.62
CA CYS A 7 1.99 7.79 -17.95
C CYS A 7 2.93 7.41 -16.80
N GLY A 8 3.05 6.12 -16.48
CA GLY A 8 3.91 5.66 -15.39
C GLY A 8 3.37 5.91 -13.98
N TYR A 9 2.16 6.46 -13.80
CA TYR A 9 1.54 6.61 -12.47
C TYR A 9 1.52 5.29 -11.71
N ILE A 10 1.91 5.32 -10.43
CA ILE A 10 2.07 4.13 -9.59
C ILE A 10 1.08 4.17 -8.42
N SER A 11 0.53 3.01 -8.07
CA SER A 11 -0.37 2.85 -6.92
C SER A 11 -0.24 1.44 -6.30
N PHE A 12 -0.62 1.30 -5.02
CA PHE A 12 -0.58 -0.01 -4.35
C PHE A 12 -1.60 -1.00 -4.90
N THR A 13 -2.80 -0.52 -5.21
CA THR A 13 -3.91 -1.34 -5.69
C THR A 13 -4.20 -1.08 -7.17
N ARG A 14 -4.80 -2.06 -7.83
CA ARG A 14 -5.26 -1.87 -9.21
C ARG A 14 -6.42 -0.88 -9.21
N ARG A 15 -6.27 0.20 -9.96
CA ARG A 15 -7.36 1.11 -10.30
C ARG A 15 -7.99 0.69 -11.62
N TYR A 16 -9.28 0.96 -11.78
CA TYR A 16 -9.98 0.75 -13.05
C TYR A 16 -9.54 1.79 -14.11
N ILE A 17 -9.35 3.04 -13.68
CA ILE A 17 -8.93 4.18 -14.52
C ILE A 17 -7.75 4.90 -13.86
N CYS A 18 -6.75 5.29 -14.66
CA CYS A 18 -5.62 6.08 -14.21
C CYS A 18 -6.06 7.50 -13.83
N PRO A 19 -5.77 7.98 -12.61
CA PRO A 19 -6.18 9.33 -12.19
C PRO A 19 -5.45 10.45 -12.93
N VAL A 20 -4.30 10.16 -13.55
CA VAL A 20 -3.48 11.15 -14.25
C VAL A 20 -3.85 11.24 -15.73
N CYS A 21 -3.81 10.12 -16.46
CA CYS A 21 -4.00 10.11 -17.92
C CYS A 21 -5.28 9.38 -18.39
N ARG A 22 -6.15 8.95 -17.47
CA ARG A 22 -7.42 8.24 -17.74
C ARG A 22 -7.31 6.91 -18.51
N SER A 23 -6.10 6.40 -18.76
CA SER A 23 -5.90 5.07 -19.33
C SER A 23 -6.46 3.97 -18.41
N THR A 24 -6.97 2.90 -19.01
CA THR A 24 -7.42 1.68 -18.33
C THR A 24 -6.34 0.58 -18.32
N SER A 25 -5.17 0.85 -18.89
CA SER A 25 -4.08 -0.11 -19.06
C SER A 25 -3.03 0.02 -17.95
N PHE A 26 -2.83 -1.07 -17.20
CA PHE A 26 -1.91 -1.15 -16.07
C PHE A 26 -1.12 -2.46 -16.10
N ILE A 27 0.11 -2.41 -15.59
CA ILE A 27 0.98 -3.56 -15.38
C ILE A 27 1.32 -3.73 -13.90
N LYS A 28 1.62 -4.96 -13.50
CA LYS A 28 2.20 -5.23 -12.18
C LYS A 28 3.64 -4.72 -12.16
N ASP A 29 3.96 -3.97 -11.13
CA ASP A 29 5.31 -3.47 -10.85
C ASP A 29 5.83 -4.08 -9.56
N GLU A 30 7.14 -4.30 -9.52
CA GLU A 30 7.84 -4.82 -8.33
C GLU A 30 7.71 -3.84 -7.17
N VAL A 31 7.66 -4.41 -5.97
CA VAL A 31 7.48 -3.69 -4.72
C VAL A 31 8.68 -3.90 -3.83
N SER A 32 9.27 -2.81 -3.36
CA SER A 32 10.26 -2.83 -2.28
C SER A 32 9.80 -1.90 -1.16
N LEU A 33 9.05 -2.46 -0.20
CA LEU A 33 8.48 -1.68 0.88
C LEU A 33 9.56 -1.28 1.88
N SER A 34 9.69 0.02 2.12
CA SER A 34 10.42 0.52 3.28
C SER A 34 9.43 0.89 4.40
N GLU A 35 9.64 0.32 5.59
CA GLU A 35 8.89 0.68 6.79
C GLU A 35 9.44 2.01 7.32
N LYS A 36 8.55 2.99 7.55
CA LYS A 36 8.94 4.36 7.96
C LYS A 36 8.63 4.64 9.42
N ILE A 37 7.35 4.52 9.77
CA ILE A 37 6.84 4.83 11.12
C ILE A 37 5.90 3.69 11.48
N CYS A 38 6.06 3.13 12.68
CA CYS A 38 5.26 2.01 13.15
C CYS A 38 4.58 2.33 14.49
N TRP A 39 3.32 1.95 14.61
CA TRP A 39 2.51 2.09 15.81
C TRP A 39 2.09 0.71 16.29
N LYS A 40 2.35 0.41 17.56
CA LYS A 40 1.84 -0.79 18.21
C LYS A 40 0.48 -0.48 18.81
N LEU A 41 -0.54 -1.16 18.32
CA LEU A 41 -1.92 -1.02 18.78
C LEU A 41 -2.24 -2.14 19.76
N TYR A 42 -2.82 -1.78 20.89
CA TYR A 42 -3.16 -2.69 22.00
C TYR A 42 -4.66 -2.80 22.27
N ALA A 43 -5.46 -1.97 21.58
CA ALA A 43 -6.92 -2.02 21.61
C ALA A 43 -7.39 -1.92 20.16
N THR A 44 -8.02 -2.99 19.67
CA THR A 44 -8.38 -3.16 18.26
C THR A 44 -9.87 -3.48 18.14
N PRO A 45 -10.52 -3.13 17.01
CA PRO A 45 -11.93 -3.45 16.80
C PRO A 45 -12.21 -4.96 16.83
N GLU A 46 -13.47 -5.32 17.07
CA GLU A 46 -13.93 -6.70 16.96
C GLU A 46 -13.64 -7.25 15.55
N GLY A 47 -13.19 -8.51 15.49
CA GLY A 47 -12.77 -9.17 14.23
C GLY A 47 -11.32 -8.88 13.81
N PHE A 48 -10.55 -8.12 14.60
CA PHE A 48 -9.11 -7.93 14.41
C PHE A 48 -8.30 -8.63 15.51
N PRO A 49 -7.00 -8.94 15.28
CA PRO A 49 -6.11 -9.45 16.32
C PRO A 49 -6.01 -8.47 17.50
N GLU A 50 -6.02 -8.96 18.74
CA GLU A 50 -6.01 -8.13 19.97
C GLU A 50 -4.93 -7.04 20.00
N LYS A 51 -3.76 -7.35 19.41
CA LYS A 51 -2.65 -6.41 19.27
C LYS A 51 -1.97 -6.61 17.91
N TYR A 52 -1.62 -5.51 17.25
CA TYR A 52 -0.82 -5.56 16.02
C TYR A 52 0.01 -4.30 15.85
N THR A 53 1.05 -4.40 15.01
CA THR A 53 1.83 -3.23 14.61
C THR A 53 1.30 -2.75 13.26
N LEU A 54 0.97 -1.47 13.15
CA LEU A 54 0.63 -0.82 11.89
C LEU A 54 1.82 0.04 11.47
N CYS A 55 2.39 -0.20 10.30
CA CYS A 55 3.49 0.59 9.77
C CYS A 55 3.04 1.40 8.55
N LEU A 56 3.40 2.69 8.53
CA LEU A 56 3.46 3.48 7.32
C LEU A 56 4.60 2.92 6.46
N VAL A 57 4.25 2.46 5.27
CA VAL A 57 5.20 1.95 4.27
C VAL A 57 5.23 2.85 3.06
N GLU A 58 6.39 2.92 2.43
CA GLU A 58 6.59 3.69 1.20
C GLU A 58 7.43 2.91 0.20
N ASP A 59 7.00 2.97 -1.07
CA ASP A 59 7.79 2.52 -2.22
C ASP A 59 7.54 3.47 -3.40
N LYS A 60 8.60 3.90 -4.08
CA LYS A 60 8.56 4.84 -5.22
C LYS A 60 7.66 6.08 -4.99
N GLY A 61 7.64 6.62 -3.77
CA GLY A 61 6.83 7.79 -3.37
C GLY A 61 5.35 7.48 -3.08
N VAL A 62 4.90 6.23 -3.25
CA VAL A 62 3.54 5.79 -2.91
C VAL A 62 3.51 5.35 -1.45
N LYS A 63 2.61 5.94 -0.66
CA LYS A 63 2.45 5.66 0.77
C LYS A 63 1.21 4.82 1.06
N GLY A 64 1.33 3.90 2.01
CA GLY A 64 0.27 2.99 2.43
C GLY A 64 0.51 2.47 3.83
N PHE A 65 -0.46 1.74 4.37
CA PHE A 65 -0.33 1.10 5.67
C PHE A 65 -0.22 -0.41 5.51
N LYS A 66 0.74 -1.01 6.23
CA LYS A 66 0.93 -2.45 6.32
C LYS A 66 0.73 -2.88 7.76
N ARG A 67 -0.16 -3.86 7.98
CA ARG A 67 -0.28 -4.54 9.27
C ARG A 67 0.84 -5.59 9.37
N ILE A 68 1.53 -5.59 10.50
CA ILE A 68 2.51 -6.61 10.88
C ILE A 68 1.96 -7.31 12.11
N GLU A 69 1.71 -8.61 11.96
CA GLU A 69 1.33 -9.47 13.07
C GLU A 69 2.60 -9.80 13.85
N ASN A 70 2.63 -9.42 15.13
CA ASN A 70 3.72 -9.84 16.01
C ASN A 70 3.43 -11.31 16.37
N ILE A 71 4.12 -12.25 15.72
CA ILE A 71 4.15 -13.67 16.11
C ILE A 71 4.80 -13.79 17.48
#